data_AF-A0A329RQ04-F1
#
_entry.id   AF-A0A329RQ04-F1
#
_cell.length_a   1.000
_cell.length_b   1.000
_cell.length_c   1.000
_cell.angle_alpha   90.00
_cell.angle_beta   90.00
_cell.angle_gamma   90.00
#
_symmetry.space_group_name_H-M   'P 1'
#
loop_
_entity.id
_entity.type
_entity.pdbx_description
1 polymer ?
#
loop_
_entity_poly.entity_id
_entity_poly.type
_entity_poly.pdbx_seq_one_letter_code
_entity_poly.pdbx_strand_id
1 'polypeptide(L)'
;MNSALFEEWLQYFAQSVLTSVKRPLVLILDGCAFHYSTKVVDLAANLRIMLVFLPNATHLLQPLNVAVFAKLKNKIRELIDELVDEDHEGYFTISKDEAIKVSSLAWKGSKMARNIDSGFMACGLFPLSLVKIQAQRSATSCSTTALAANEDER
;
A
#
# COMPACT_ATOMS: atom_id res chain seq x y z
N MET A 1 5.06 11.52 -5.74
CA MET A 1 5.55 10.99 -7.04
C MET A 1 4.76 11.70 -8.14
N ASN A 2 5.42 12.21 -9.17
CA ASN A 2 4.75 12.79 -10.35
C ASN A 2 4.63 11.72 -11.45
N SER A 3 3.94 12.02 -12.56
CA SER A 3 3.70 11.05 -13.63
C SER A 3 4.98 10.57 -14.33
N ALA A 4 5.98 11.43 -14.54
CA ALA A 4 7.24 11.05 -15.17
C ALA A 4 8.00 10.00 -14.33
N LEU A 5 8.11 10.24 -13.02
CA LEU A 5 8.71 9.27 -12.10
C LEU A 5 7.91 7.97 -12.02
N PHE A 6 6.58 8.03 -12.16
CA PHE A 6 5.76 6.83 -12.19
C PHE A 6 5.98 6.00 -13.46
N GLU A 7 6.17 6.65 -14.61
CA GLU A 7 6.51 5.97 -15.87
C GLU A 7 7.84 5.22 -15.74
N GLU A 8 8.88 5.87 -15.22
CA GLU A 8 10.18 5.24 -14.96
C GLU A 8 10.05 4.07 -13.96
N TRP A 9 9.32 4.29 -12.88
CA TRP A 9 9.06 3.24 -11.89
C TRP A 9 8.30 2.05 -12.49
N LEU A 10 7.34 2.27 -13.38
CA LEU A 10 6.56 1.20 -14.00
C LEU A 10 7.43 0.31 -14.91
N GLN A 11 8.41 0.90 -15.61
CA GLN A 11 9.42 0.15 -16.36
C GLN A 11 10.29 -0.70 -15.44
N TYR A 12 10.81 -0.08 -14.38
CA TYR A 12 11.61 -0.78 -13.37
C TYR A 12 10.84 -1.93 -12.72
N PHE A 13 9.59 -1.69 -12.32
CA PHE A 13 8.69 -2.70 -11.80
C PHE A 13 8.54 -3.87 -12.77
N ALA A 14 8.23 -3.60 -14.04
CA ALA A 14 8.05 -4.64 -15.04
C ALA A 14 9.30 -5.52 -15.26
N GLN A 15 10.50 -4.93 -15.12
CA GLN A 15 11.78 -5.63 -15.23
C GLN A 15 12.12 -6.43 -13.96
N SER A 16 11.68 -5.97 -12.79
CA SER A 16 11.92 -6.64 -11.50
C SER A 16 11.11 -7.92 -11.29
N VAL A 17 10.00 -8.08 -12.02
CA VAL A 17 9.15 -9.27 -11.94
C VAL A 17 9.83 -10.45 -12.65
N LEU A 18 9.93 -11.58 -11.94
CA LEU A 18 10.54 -12.81 -12.47
C LEU A 18 9.89 -13.24 -13.80
N THR A 19 10.73 -13.68 -14.74
CA THR A 19 10.29 -14.14 -16.07
C THR A 19 9.35 -15.34 -16.04
N SER A 20 9.32 -16.09 -14.94
CA SER A 20 8.40 -17.21 -14.69
C SER A 20 6.96 -16.76 -14.43
N VAL A 21 6.72 -15.50 -14.07
CA VAL A 21 5.36 -14.97 -13.84
C VAL A 21 4.70 -14.72 -15.19
N LYS A 22 3.56 -15.40 -15.42
CA LYS A 22 2.79 -15.24 -16.66
C LYS A 22 2.20 -13.84 -16.75
N ARG A 23 2.26 -13.27 -17.95
CA ARG A 23 1.64 -11.98 -18.30
C ARG A 23 0.27 -12.20 -18.95
N PRO A 24 -0.70 -11.28 -18.83
CA PRO A 24 -0.55 -9.92 -18.29
C PRO A 24 -0.42 -9.88 -16.76
N LEU A 25 0.37 -8.93 -16.26
CA LEU A 25 0.41 -8.62 -14.83
C LEU A 25 -0.81 -7.77 -14.46
N VAL A 26 -1.38 -7.97 -13.28
CA VAL A 26 -2.44 -7.09 -12.76
C VAL A 26 -1.81 -6.19 -11.70
N LEU A 27 -1.78 -4.89 -11.96
CA LEU A 27 -1.27 -3.87 -11.05
C LEU A 27 -2.45 -3.09 -10.45
N ILE A 28 -2.66 -3.26 -9.15
CA ILE A 28 -3.74 -2.62 -8.41
C ILE A 28 -3.21 -1.34 -7.77
N LEU A 29 -3.81 -0.20 -8.10
CA LEU A 29 -3.37 1.13 -7.68
C LEU A 29 -4.49 1.85 -6.91
N ASP A 30 -4.10 2.83 -6.10
CA ASP A 30 -5.04 3.81 -5.57
C ASP A 30 -5.51 4.76 -6.68
N GLY A 31 -6.63 5.46 -6.46
CA GLY A 31 -7.19 6.44 -7.39
C GLY A 31 -6.39 7.74 -7.50
N CYS A 32 -5.08 7.73 -7.21
CA CYS A 32 -4.24 8.92 -7.29
C CYS A 32 -4.09 9.40 -8.74
N ALA A 33 -4.36 10.69 -8.97
CA ALA A 33 -4.41 11.28 -10.31
C ALA A 33 -3.09 11.14 -11.11
N PHE A 34 -1.94 11.06 -10.44
CA PHE A 34 -0.63 10.94 -11.12
C PHE A 34 -0.41 9.59 -11.79
N HIS A 35 -1.19 8.57 -11.43
CA HIS A 35 -1.19 7.26 -12.08
C HIS A 35 -2.02 7.24 -13.38
N TYR A 36 -2.64 8.36 -13.73
CA TYR A 36 -3.53 8.46 -14.88
C TYR A 36 -3.01 9.48 -15.89
N SER A 37 -2.23 9.00 -16.85
CA SER A 37 -1.86 9.75 -18.06
C SER A 37 -1.92 8.82 -19.27
N THR A 38 -2.10 9.37 -20.47
CA THR A 38 -2.09 8.59 -21.72
C THR A 38 -0.79 7.79 -21.84
N LYS A 39 0.34 8.43 -21.54
CA LYS A 39 1.66 7.79 -21.54
C LYS A 39 1.76 6.58 -20.61
N VAL A 40 1.21 6.70 -19.40
CA VAL A 40 1.20 5.61 -18.42
C VAL A 40 0.35 4.43 -18.92
N VAL A 41 -0.82 4.71 -19.50
CA VAL A 41 -1.72 3.68 -20.04
C VAL A 41 -1.07 2.96 -21.23
N ASP A 42 -0.47 3.71 -22.17
CA ASP A 42 0.21 3.16 -23.34
C ASP A 42 1.42 2.31 -22.93
N LEU A 43 2.21 2.81 -21.97
CA LEU A 43 3.35 2.09 -21.41
C LEU A 43 2.92 0.79 -20.71
N ALA A 44 1.87 0.84 -19.90
CA ALA A 44 1.33 -0.36 -19.23
C ALA A 44 0.86 -1.40 -20.25
N ALA A 45 0.16 -0.98 -21.31
CA ALA A 45 -0.28 -1.85 -22.39
C ALA A 45 0.92 -2.53 -23.09
N ASN A 46 1.95 -1.76 -23.45
CA ASN A 46 3.18 -2.27 -24.06
C ASN A 46 3.91 -3.29 -23.15
N LEU A 47 3.91 -3.06 -21.84
CA LEU A 47 4.52 -3.96 -20.86
C LEU A 47 3.63 -5.16 -20.48
N ARG A 48 2.44 -5.27 -21.08
CA ARG A 48 1.39 -6.25 -20.72
C ARG A 48 1.04 -6.20 -19.23
N ILE A 49 0.75 -4.99 -18.75
CA ILE A 49 0.28 -4.70 -17.39
C ILE A 49 -1.14 -4.15 -17.47
N MET A 50 -2.07 -4.80 -16.79
CA MET A 50 -3.44 -4.33 -16.59
C MET A 50 -3.49 -3.47 -15.33
N LEU A 51 -3.80 -2.18 -15.50
CA LEU A 51 -3.98 -1.25 -14.39
C LEU A 51 -5.41 -1.36 -13.85
N VAL A 52 -5.53 -1.59 -12.54
CA VAL A 52 -6.81 -1.64 -11.83
C VAL A 52 -6.80 -0.55 -10.76
N PHE A 53 -7.63 0.47 -10.94
CA PHE A 53 -7.75 1.57 -9.99
C PHE A 53 -8.86 1.26 -8.98
N LEU A 54 -8.50 1.22 -7.71
CA LEU A 54 -9.46 1.08 -6.64
C LEU A 54 -10.11 2.44 -6.31
N PRO A 55 -11.39 2.46 -5.91
CA PRO A 55 -12.00 3.68 -5.40
C PRO A 55 -11.24 4.15 -4.14
N ASN A 56 -11.37 5.43 -3.81
CA ASN A 56 -10.73 6.05 -2.64
C ASN A 56 -11.33 5.50 -1.33
N ALA A 57 -10.93 4.29 -0.95
CA ALA A 57 -11.31 3.57 0.26
C ALA A 57 -10.07 2.87 0.84
N THR A 58 -9.06 3.68 1.13
CA THR A 58 -7.69 3.30 1.54
C THR A 58 -7.66 2.27 2.66
N HIS A 59 -8.56 2.40 3.65
CA HIS A 59 -8.61 1.51 4.82
C HIS A 59 -9.32 0.18 4.59
N LEU A 60 -9.95 -0.02 3.44
CA LEU A 60 -10.83 -1.14 3.19
C LEU A 60 -10.37 -2.01 2.02
N LEU A 61 -9.98 -1.36 0.93
CA LEU A 61 -9.73 -2.05 -0.34
C LEU A 61 -8.25 -2.12 -0.71
N GLN A 62 -7.35 -1.43 0.01
CA GLN A 62 -5.93 -1.37 -0.34
C GLN A 62 -5.10 -2.32 0.54
N PRO A 63 -4.64 -3.48 0.03
CA PRO A 63 -3.93 -4.49 0.82
C PRO A 63 -2.67 -3.96 1.51
N LEU A 64 -2.01 -3.00 0.86
CA LEU A 64 -0.81 -2.36 1.37
C LEU A 64 -1.11 -1.62 2.68
N ASN A 65 -2.24 -0.91 2.76
CA ASN A 65 -2.67 -0.22 3.97
C ASN A 65 -3.26 -1.17 5.01
N VAL A 66 -4.05 -2.16 4.59
CA VAL A 66 -4.74 -3.10 5.49
C VAL A 66 -3.77 -4.02 6.23
N ALA A 67 -2.73 -4.53 5.58
CA ALA A 67 -1.91 -5.61 6.15
C ALA A 67 -0.41 -5.32 6.19
N VAL A 68 0.14 -4.59 5.22
CA VAL A 68 1.59 -4.47 5.06
C VAL A 68 2.14 -3.28 5.86
N PHE A 69 1.55 -2.09 5.73
CA PHE A 69 2.05 -0.89 6.39
C PHE A 69 1.88 -0.91 7.90
N ALA A 70 0.81 -1.48 8.42
CA ALA A 70 0.63 -1.61 9.88
C ALA A 70 1.79 -2.40 10.50
N LYS A 71 2.12 -3.56 9.93
CA LYS A 71 3.22 -4.40 10.43
C LYS A 71 4.58 -3.74 10.26
N LEU A 72 4.83 -3.13 9.10
CA LEU A 72 6.09 -2.42 8.85
C LEU A 72 6.28 -1.27 9.83
N LYS A 73 5.23 -0.45 10.06
CA LYS A 73 5.28 0.66 11.03
C LYS A 73 5.56 0.16 12.44
N ASN A 74 4.92 -0.93 12.87
CA ASN A 74 5.17 -1.50 14.19
C ASN A 74 6.62 -1.97 14.31
N LYS A 75 7.16 -2.65 13.29
CA LYS A 75 8.55 -3.11 13.34
C LYS A 75 9.56 -1.96 13.30
N ILE A 76 9.26 -0.89 12.56
CA ILE A 76 10.07 0.34 12.59
C ILE A 76 10.05 0.94 13.99
N ARG A 77 8.89 1.02 14.66
CA ARG A 77 8.81 1.54 16.04
C ARG A 77 9.65 0.70 17.00
N GLU A 78 9.49 -0.62 17.00
CA GLU A 78 10.29 -1.52 17.84
C GLU A 78 11.80 -1.27 17.69
N LEU A 79 12.28 -1.15 16.44
CA LEU A 79 13.70 -0.90 16.18
C LEU A 79 14.15 0.51 16.59
N ILE A 80 13.27 1.51 16.52
CA ILE A 80 13.57 2.86 17.01
C ILE A 80 13.63 2.86 18.53
N ASP A 81 12.68 2.19 19.20
CA ASP A 81 12.64 2.07 20.66
C ASP A 81 13.90 1.37 21.18
N GLU A 82 14.32 0.27 20.53
CA GLU A 82 15.60 -0.42 20.83
C GLU A 82 16.81 0.53 20.69
N LEU A 83 16.88 1.33 19.61
CA LEU A 83 17.97 2.29 19.40
C LEU A 83 17.99 3.41 20.45
N VAL A 84 16.83 3.86 20.90
CA VAL A 84 16.70 4.89 21.94
C VAL A 84 17.08 4.33 23.30
N ASP A 85 16.69 3.10 23.63
CA ASP A 85 16.98 2.46 24.91
C ASP A 85 18.48 2.13 25.09
N GLU A 86 19.17 1.82 23.98
CA GLU A 86 20.62 1.57 23.97
C GLU A 86 21.47 2.85 24.16
N ASP A 87 20.91 4.03 23.91
CA ASP A 87 21.59 5.31 24.03
C ASP A 87 21.24 6.05 25.34
N HIS A 88 22.14 5.94 26.33
CA HIS A 88 21.98 6.58 27.63
C HIS A 88 22.25 8.11 27.62
N GLU A 89 22.69 8.70 26.50
CA GLU A 89 22.99 10.14 26.40
C GLU A 89 21.86 10.98 25.76
N GLY A 90 20.75 10.35 25.37
CA GLY A 90 19.56 11.03 24.87
C GLY A 90 19.48 11.04 23.35
N TYR A 91 18.94 9.97 22.79
CA TYR A 91 18.68 9.85 21.35
C TYR A 91 17.43 10.63 20.95
N PHE A 92 17.59 11.81 20.37
CA PHE A 92 16.47 12.68 19.95
C PHE A 92 16.37 12.91 18.43
N THR A 93 17.32 12.38 17.65
CA THR A 93 17.37 12.61 16.19
C THR A 93 17.82 11.37 15.44
N ILE A 94 17.13 11.05 14.34
CA ILE A 94 17.50 9.97 13.41
C ILE A 94 18.01 10.60 12.11
N SER A 95 19.24 10.27 11.70
CA SER A 95 19.77 10.68 10.40
C SER A 95 19.06 9.93 9.25
N LYS A 96 19.18 10.44 8.02
CA LYS A 96 18.60 9.77 6.83
C LYS A 96 19.17 8.36 6.63
N ASP A 97 20.47 8.18 6.89
CA ASP A 97 21.12 6.88 6.71
C ASP A 97 20.63 5.87 7.75
N GLU A 98 20.44 6.30 9.00
CA GLU A 98 19.83 5.47 10.04
C GLU A 98 18.38 5.13 9.71
N ALA A 99 17.58 6.09 9.24
CA ALA A 99 16.21 5.83 8.82
C ALA A 99 16.13 4.78 7.69
N ILE A 100 17.05 4.83 6.72
CA ILE A 100 17.15 3.83 5.64
C ILE A 100 17.56 2.46 6.20
N LYS A 101 18.53 2.42 7.12
CA LYS A 101 18.97 1.17 7.77
C LYS A 101 17.83 0.53 8.57
N VAL A 102 17.17 1.29 9.44
CA VAL A 102 16.02 0.84 10.24
C VAL A 102 14.90 0.34 9.35
N SER A 103 14.53 1.10 8.31
CA SER A 103 13.49 0.69 7.36
C SER A 103 13.84 -0.62 6.64
N SER A 104 15.11 -0.79 6.26
CA SER A 104 15.60 -2.01 5.59
C SER A 104 15.57 -3.23 6.53
N LEU A 105 15.95 -3.05 7.80
CA LEU A 105 15.89 -4.08 8.83
C LEU A 105 14.43 -4.45 9.14
N ALA A 106 13.56 -3.45 9.30
CA ALA A 106 12.14 -3.67 9.53
C ALA A 106 11.49 -4.45 8.39
N TRP A 107 11.82 -4.11 7.13
CA TRP A 107 11.32 -4.82 5.97
C TRP A 107 11.71 -6.30 5.98
N LYS A 108 13.00 -6.60 6.21
CA LYS A 108 13.51 -7.98 6.31
C LYS A 108 12.89 -8.75 7.48
N GLY A 109 12.76 -8.10 8.64
CA GLY A 109 12.22 -8.71 9.86
C GLY A 109 10.71 -8.98 9.83
N SER A 110 9.96 -8.24 9.01
CA SER A 110 8.48 -8.32 9.01
C SER A 110 7.89 -9.57 8.36
N LYS A 111 8.72 -10.40 7.68
CA LYS A 111 8.33 -11.66 7.02
C LYS A 111 7.01 -11.49 6.22
N MET A 112 7.04 -10.61 5.22
CA MET A 112 5.84 -10.01 4.63
C MET A 112 4.92 -10.96 3.85
N ALA A 113 5.41 -12.09 3.35
CA ALA A 113 4.66 -12.98 2.46
C ALA A 113 3.25 -13.32 3.00
N ARG A 114 3.14 -13.78 4.25
CA ARG A 114 1.84 -14.14 4.84
C ARG A 114 0.89 -12.94 5.00
N ASN A 115 1.40 -11.74 5.29
CA ASN A 115 0.54 -10.57 5.47
C ASN A 115 0.06 -10.04 4.12
N ILE A 116 0.86 -10.20 3.06
CA ILE A 116 0.46 -9.86 1.70
C ILE A 116 -0.77 -10.71 1.33
N ASP A 117 -0.69 -12.04 1.44
CA ASP A 117 -1.82 -12.92 1.13
C ASP A 117 -3.06 -12.59 1.96
N SER A 118 -2.87 -12.39 3.27
CA SER A 118 -3.96 -12.03 4.18
C SER A 118 -4.58 -10.69 3.84
N GLY A 119 -3.78 -9.70 3.43
CA GLY A 119 -4.24 -8.38 3.03
C GLY A 119 -5.08 -8.43 1.75
N PHE A 120 -4.64 -9.18 0.74
CA PHE A 120 -5.42 -9.37 -0.49
C PHE A 120 -6.74 -10.11 -0.23
N MET A 121 -6.73 -11.12 0.65
CA MET A 121 -7.93 -11.85 1.04
C MET A 121 -8.91 -10.99 1.86
N ALA A 122 -8.39 -10.16 2.76
CA ALA A 122 -9.17 -9.23 3.57
C ALA A 122 -9.85 -8.16 2.69
N CYS A 123 -9.14 -7.64 1.69
CA CYS A 123 -9.70 -6.68 0.72
C CYS A 123 -10.64 -7.32 -0.32
N GLY A 124 -10.82 -8.65 -0.27
CA GLY A 124 -11.63 -9.39 -1.25
C GLY A 124 -11.06 -9.38 -2.67
N LEU A 125 -9.76 -9.07 -2.83
CA LEU A 125 -9.10 -8.99 -4.14
C LEU A 125 -8.56 -10.35 -4.58
N PHE A 126 -8.08 -11.17 -3.64
CA PHE A 126 -7.63 -12.53 -3.93
C PHE A 126 -7.84 -13.49 -2.75
N PRO A 127 -8.61 -14.60 -2.92
CA PRO A 127 -9.50 -14.85 -4.05
C PRO A 127 -10.52 -13.72 -4.23
N LEU A 128 -10.87 -13.41 -5.48
CA LEU A 128 -11.78 -12.31 -5.79
C LEU A 128 -13.17 -12.58 -5.18
N SER A 129 -13.66 -11.62 -4.38
CA SER A 129 -14.96 -11.71 -3.70
C SER A 129 -15.70 -10.39 -3.79
N LEU A 130 -16.64 -10.31 -4.72
CA LEU A 130 -17.50 -9.12 -4.89
C LEU A 130 -18.34 -8.84 -3.65
N VAL A 131 -18.77 -9.88 -2.93
CA VAL A 131 -19.52 -9.75 -1.67
C VAL A 131 -18.70 -9.01 -0.62
N LYS A 132 -17.42 -9.37 -0.45
CA LYS A 132 -16.53 -8.69 0.51
C LYS A 132 -16.26 -7.24 0.10
N ILE A 133 -15.99 -7.01 -1.19
CA ILE A 133 -15.76 -5.67 -1.74
C ILE A 133 -17.02 -4.81 -1.54
N GLN A 134 -18.21 -5.33 -1.81
CA GLN A 134 -19.48 -4.62 -1.63
C GLN A 134 -19.77 -4.34 -0.15
N ALA A 135 -19.60 -5.32 0.74
CA ALA A 135 -19.79 -5.14 2.18
C ALA A 135 -18.88 -4.03 2.74
N GLN A 136 -17.62 -3.99 2.29
CA GLN A 136 -16.68 -2.93 2.64
C GLN A 136 -17.16 -1.56 2.15
N ARG A 137 -17.68 -1.45 0.92
CA ARG A 137 -18.22 -0.19 0.38
C ARG A 137 -19.46 0.30 1.14
N SER A 138 -20.34 -0.62 1.53
CA SER A 138 -21.54 -0.30 2.33
C SER A 138 -21.16 0.22 3.72
N ALA A 139 -20.13 -0.35 4.34
CA ALA A 139 -19.61 0.15 5.61
C ALA A 139 -19.11 1.61 5.51
N THR A 140 -18.48 1.99 4.39
CA THR A 140 -18.06 3.38 4.17
C THR A 140 -19.25 4.33 4.03
N SER A 141 -20.34 3.93 3.37
CA SER A 141 -21.55 4.76 3.23
C SER A 141 -22.32 4.95 4.55
N CYS A 142 -22.22 3.98 5.45
CA CYS A 142 -22.82 4.03 6.79
C CYS A 142 -22.02 4.94 7.73
N SER A 143 -20.69 4.98 7.61
CA SER A 143 -19.84 5.88 8.41
C SER A 143 -20.01 7.36 8.03
N THR A 144 -20.26 7.69 6.76
CA THR A 144 -20.54 9.08 6.34
C THR A 144 -21.91 9.56 6.81
N THR A 145 -22.90 8.67 6.87
CA THR A 145 -24.25 9.01 7.37
C THR A 145 -24.28 9.14 8.89
N ALA A 146 -23.47 8.38 9.63
CA ALA A 146 -23.33 8.53 11.08
C ALA A 146 -22.65 9.85 11.49
N LEU A 147 -21.76 10.41 10.66
CA LEU A 147 -21.19 11.75 10.88
C LEU A 147 -22.20 12.85 10.53
N ALA A 148 -22.99 12.69 9.47
CA ALA A 148 -24.02 13.65 9.09
C ALA A 148 -25.19 13.71 10.09
N ALA A 149 -25.54 12.60 10.76
CA ALA A 149 -26.62 12.57 11.74
C ALA A 149 -26.29 13.29 13.07
N ASN A 150 -25.00 13.49 13.39
CA ASN A 150 -24.57 14.24 14.58
C ASN A 150 -24.38 15.74 14.32
N GLU A 151 -24.53 16.20 13.08
CA GLU A 151 -24.47 17.63 12.72
C GLU A 151 -25.87 18.27 12.62
N ASP A 152 -26.95 17.48 12.68
CA ASP A 152 -28.35 17.96 12.55
C ASP A 152 -29.07 18.12 13.91
N GLU A 153 -28.35 18.01 15.03
CA GLU A 153 -28.87 18.19 16.40
C GLU A 153 -28.16 19.33 17.18
N ARG A 154 -27.52 20.28 16.48
CA ARG A 154 -26.99 21.53 17.07
C ARG A 154 -27.35 22.78 16.29
#